data_AF-A0ABC8LGL2-F1
#
_entry.id   AF-A0ABC8LGL2-F1
#
_cell.length_a   1.000
_cell.length_b   1.000
_cell.length_c   1.000
_cell.angle_alpha   90.00
_cell.angle_beta   90.00
_cell.angle_gamma   90.00
#
_symmetry.space_group_name_H-M   'P 1'
#
loop_
_entity.id
_entity.type
_entity.pdbx_description
1 polymer ?
#
loop_
_entity_poly.entity_id
_entity_poly.type
_entity_poly.pdbx_seq_one_letter_code
_entity_poly.pdbx_strand_id
1 'polypeptide(L)'
;MSISSKVLRDERQRQKKAKQNTKWWKCTNKWNKSSSTPSCALSLLPDDILLNCLASVSKSDHASLSLVNKWLRSLTLSPDLYHVRSLTGCTENCIFLCLSIPSDPFVRWFAFYPKNLNSPGRLVAIRPHLYQPEEGSSVVAHGSGIYIIGGMIGGKRSSRFFFLDGRFHTWSNLPCMGEDRAFAVAGVVDGKIYVFGGCEDPNSDKWGEVFDIEKQTWDVLPKRTKETYSPVMHESFVWKDKYVFSLNEKGDGLLYNPSEGVWRKGKSDAYRPRKGWHVINNVIYCCETGGKILWCQASTSKVMKWKQVMGLEGLKDTLCASKLVNYGWGLPEEKLDDLLPGHKLSNSGPNMLLFWDVLAPKKLEIWCAEISLRWCKAKGEIEIWGKVEWSEVVMTLDPPCPLLQHQHHCKILHSVTLNL
;
A
#
# COMPACT_ATOMS: atom_id res chain seq x y z
N MET A 1 32.72 -36.09 21.91
CA MET A 1 31.90 -35.40 20.88
C MET A 1 30.43 -35.62 21.22
N SER A 2 29.80 -34.64 21.86
CA SER A 2 28.41 -34.67 22.30
C SER A 2 27.60 -33.80 21.34
N ILE A 3 26.91 -34.42 20.38
CA ILE A 3 25.93 -33.74 19.53
C ILE A 3 24.67 -33.52 20.40
N SER A 4 24.37 -32.24 20.62
CA SER A 4 23.37 -31.73 21.54
C SER A 4 21.95 -32.23 21.24
N SER A 5 21.25 -32.65 22.30
CA SER A 5 19.83 -33.04 22.35
C SER A 5 18.85 -32.00 21.78
N LYS A 6 19.30 -30.80 21.43
CA LYS A 6 18.52 -29.79 20.70
C LYS A 6 18.24 -30.18 19.25
N VAL A 7 19.22 -30.76 18.54
CA VAL A 7 19.06 -31.10 17.10
C VAL A 7 17.99 -32.20 16.91
N LEU A 8 17.99 -33.21 17.79
CA LEU A 8 16.99 -34.28 17.78
C LEU A 8 15.58 -33.80 18.20
N ARG A 9 15.47 -32.70 18.96
CA ARG A 9 14.17 -32.08 19.30
C ARG A 9 13.62 -31.28 18.13
N ASP A 10 14.47 -30.56 17.40
CA ASP A 10 14.08 -29.78 16.21
C ASP A 10 13.63 -30.68 15.05
N GLU A 11 14.29 -31.83 14.82
CA GLU A 11 13.85 -32.80 13.81
C GLU A 11 12.49 -33.44 14.16
N ARG A 12 12.25 -33.74 15.45
CA ARG A 12 10.94 -34.26 15.90
C ARG A 12 9.83 -33.22 15.77
N GLN A 13 10.12 -31.93 15.95
CA GLN A 13 9.14 -30.85 15.71
C GLN A 13 8.88 -30.64 14.21
N ARG A 14 9.91 -30.71 13.36
CA ARG A 14 9.75 -30.65 11.88
C ARG A 14 8.92 -31.82 11.36
N GLN A 15 9.16 -33.05 11.85
CA GLN A 15 8.36 -34.22 11.46
C GLN A 15 6.91 -34.16 11.97
N LYS A 16 6.66 -33.52 13.13
CA LYS A 16 5.29 -33.26 13.62
C LYS A 16 4.56 -32.20 12.78
N LYS A 17 5.22 -31.10 12.37
CA LYS A 17 4.68 -30.11 11.42
C LYS A 17 4.36 -30.73 10.05
N ALA A 18 5.23 -31.60 9.52
CA ALA A 18 4.98 -32.32 8.26
C ALA A 18 3.79 -33.29 8.37
N LYS A 19 3.60 -33.94 9.53
CA LYS A 19 2.44 -34.81 9.80
C LYS A 19 1.12 -34.05 10.05
N GLN A 20 1.18 -32.82 10.56
CA GLN A 20 0.00 -31.96 10.72
C GLN A 20 -0.46 -31.35 9.38
N ASN A 21 0.48 -30.91 8.53
CA ASN A 21 0.16 -30.42 7.18
C ASN A 21 -0.40 -31.52 6.28
N THR A 22 0.08 -32.76 6.40
CA THR A 22 -0.49 -33.90 5.66
C THR A 22 -1.87 -34.35 6.19
N LYS A 23 -2.20 -34.08 7.46
CA LYS A 23 -3.55 -34.30 8.00
C LYS A 23 -4.55 -33.24 7.53
N TRP A 24 -4.13 -31.97 7.40
CA TRP A 24 -4.93 -30.93 6.75
C TRP A 24 -5.18 -31.23 5.26
N TRP A 25 -4.16 -31.72 4.55
CA TRP A 25 -4.25 -32.17 3.15
C TRP A 25 -5.25 -33.31 2.88
N LYS A 26 -5.54 -34.16 3.87
CA LYS A 26 -6.50 -35.27 3.71
C LYS A 26 -7.95 -34.90 4.01
N CYS A 27 -8.21 -33.75 4.66
CA CYS A 27 -9.57 -33.34 5.03
C CYS A 27 -10.27 -32.42 4.02
N THR A 28 -9.58 -31.95 2.97
CA THR A 28 -10.19 -31.10 1.92
C THR A 28 -10.56 -31.85 0.63
N ASN A 29 -10.15 -33.11 0.46
CA ASN A 29 -10.38 -33.89 -0.76
C ASN A 29 -11.49 -34.95 -0.64
N LYS A 30 -12.69 -34.53 -0.20
CA LYS A 30 -13.93 -35.27 -0.50
C LYS A 30 -14.94 -34.31 -1.11
N TRP A 31 -14.83 -34.13 -2.42
CA TRP A 31 -15.89 -33.51 -3.22
C TRP A 31 -16.36 -34.53 -4.25
N ASN A 32 -17.64 -34.86 -4.16
CA ASN A 32 -18.32 -35.83 -5.01
C ASN A 32 -18.22 -35.41 -6.48
N LYS A 33 -17.60 -36.27 -7.30
CA LYS A 33 -17.78 -36.26 -8.75
C LYS A 33 -19.21 -36.73 -9.05
N SER A 34 -20.17 -35.81 -9.13
CA SER A 34 -21.47 -36.10 -9.73
C SER A 34 -22.03 -34.88 -10.45
N SER A 35 -21.78 -34.80 -11.74
CA SER A 35 -22.77 -34.60 -12.81
C SER A 35 -22.07 -34.14 -14.09
N SER A 36 -22.43 -34.81 -15.18
CA SER A 36 -21.96 -34.68 -16.55
C SER A 36 -21.99 -33.24 -17.08
N THR A 37 -20.83 -32.71 -17.45
CA THR A 37 -20.70 -31.56 -18.36
C THR A 37 -19.73 -31.94 -19.49
N PRO A 38 -19.85 -31.35 -20.70
CA PRO A 38 -19.06 -31.75 -21.86
C PRO A 38 -17.58 -31.55 -21.53
N SER A 39 -16.76 -32.58 -21.74
CA SER A 39 -15.33 -32.52 -21.42
C SER A 39 -14.66 -31.48 -22.30
N CYS A 40 -14.38 -30.30 -21.73
CA CYS A 40 -13.44 -29.37 -22.31
C CYS A 40 -12.10 -30.11 -22.46
N ALA A 41 -11.37 -29.96 -23.58
CA ALA A 41 -10.08 -30.64 -23.77
C ALA A 41 -9.08 -30.37 -22.62
N LEU A 42 -9.23 -29.23 -21.94
CA LEU A 42 -8.46 -28.86 -20.74
C LEU A 42 -8.74 -29.76 -19.53
N SER A 43 -9.93 -30.36 -19.43
CA SER A 43 -10.28 -31.30 -18.34
C SER A 43 -9.49 -32.63 -18.37
N LEU A 44 -8.71 -32.85 -19.45
CA LEU A 44 -7.79 -33.99 -19.57
C LEU A 44 -6.41 -33.71 -18.96
N LEU A 45 -6.09 -32.43 -18.70
CA LEU A 45 -4.82 -32.06 -18.08
C LEU A 45 -4.94 -32.10 -16.55
N PRO A 46 -3.90 -32.61 -15.86
CA PRO A 46 -3.78 -32.48 -14.41
C PRO A 46 -3.83 -31.02 -13.92
N ASP A 47 -4.44 -30.80 -12.75
CA ASP A 47 -4.63 -29.47 -12.15
C ASP A 47 -3.31 -28.71 -11.95
N ASP A 48 -2.22 -29.40 -11.65
CA ASP A 48 -0.88 -28.84 -11.44
C ASP A 48 -0.27 -28.27 -12.73
N ILE A 49 -0.42 -28.97 -13.86
CA ILE A 49 0.02 -28.47 -15.17
C ILE A 49 -0.78 -27.23 -15.55
N LEU A 50 -2.09 -27.26 -15.31
CA LEU A 50 -2.95 -26.11 -15.61
C LEU A 50 -2.68 -24.92 -14.72
N LEU A 51 -2.42 -25.12 -13.42
CA LEU A 51 -2.01 -24.04 -12.54
C LEU A 51 -0.70 -23.40 -13.02
N ASN A 52 0.24 -24.20 -13.55
CA ASN A 52 1.46 -23.68 -14.15
C ASN A 52 1.18 -22.88 -15.44
N CYS A 53 0.28 -23.37 -16.30
CA CYS A 53 -0.16 -22.62 -17.49
C CYS A 53 -0.85 -21.31 -17.09
N LEU A 54 -1.79 -21.35 -16.15
CA LEU A 54 -2.50 -20.17 -15.63
C LEU A 54 -1.55 -19.20 -14.93
N ALA A 55 -0.50 -19.70 -14.26
CA ALA A 55 0.48 -18.86 -13.60
C ALA A 55 1.23 -17.96 -14.59
N SER A 56 1.42 -18.40 -15.84
CA SER A 56 2.04 -17.59 -16.89
C SER A 56 1.13 -16.53 -17.51
N VAL A 57 -0.19 -16.58 -17.24
CA VAL A 57 -1.14 -15.59 -17.77
C VAL A 57 -1.09 -14.33 -16.92
N SER A 58 -1.29 -13.17 -17.56
CA SER A 58 -1.34 -11.91 -16.82
C SER A 58 -2.54 -11.85 -15.88
N LYS A 59 -2.35 -11.25 -14.70
CA LYS A 59 -3.36 -11.20 -13.65
C LYS A 59 -4.62 -10.46 -14.10
N SER A 60 -4.49 -9.47 -14.99
CA SER A 60 -5.62 -8.76 -15.58
C SER A 60 -6.58 -9.67 -16.34
N ASP A 61 -6.09 -10.76 -16.90
CA ASP A 61 -6.86 -11.64 -17.80
C ASP A 61 -7.45 -12.83 -17.05
N HIS A 62 -7.08 -13.03 -15.78
CA HIS A 62 -7.66 -14.06 -14.91
C HIS A 62 -9.17 -13.87 -14.72
N ALA A 63 -9.64 -12.62 -14.70
CA ALA A 63 -11.08 -12.33 -14.63
C ALA A 63 -11.81 -12.93 -15.82
N SER A 64 -11.31 -12.72 -17.04
CA SER A 64 -11.87 -13.30 -18.27
C SER A 64 -11.82 -14.83 -18.25
N LEU A 65 -10.70 -15.42 -17.81
CA LEU A 65 -10.56 -16.88 -17.70
C LEU A 65 -11.55 -17.50 -16.69
N SER A 66 -11.84 -16.79 -15.60
CA SER A 66 -12.79 -17.23 -14.58
C SER A 66 -14.25 -17.27 -15.09
N LEU A 67 -14.55 -16.56 -16.19
CA LEU A 67 -15.88 -16.54 -16.80
C LEU A 67 -16.10 -17.70 -17.78
N VAL A 68 -15.03 -18.36 -18.24
CA VAL A 68 -15.11 -19.42 -19.27
C VAL A 68 -15.84 -20.65 -18.75
N ASN A 69 -15.45 -21.18 -17.58
CA ASN A 69 -16.15 -22.29 -16.94
C ASN A 69 -15.93 -22.32 -15.41
N LYS A 70 -16.76 -23.11 -14.69
CA LYS A 70 -16.72 -23.22 -13.23
C LYS A 70 -15.40 -23.77 -12.68
N TRP A 71 -14.71 -24.61 -13.45
CA TRP A 71 -13.48 -25.25 -13.00
C TRP A 71 -12.27 -24.31 -13.12
N LEU A 72 -12.10 -23.61 -14.24
CA LEU A 72 -11.14 -22.52 -14.41
C LEU A 72 -11.38 -21.39 -13.41
N ARG A 73 -12.65 -21.09 -13.10
CA ARG A 73 -13.01 -20.20 -11.99
C ARG A 73 -12.49 -20.71 -10.65
N SER A 74 -12.61 -22.01 -10.38
CA SER A 74 -12.10 -22.61 -9.15
C SER A 74 -10.58 -22.55 -9.08
N LEU A 75 -9.87 -22.84 -10.19
CA LEU A 75 -8.40 -22.79 -10.25
C LEU A 75 -7.87 -21.35 -10.10
N THR A 76 -8.51 -20.37 -10.75
CA THR A 76 -8.13 -18.94 -10.64
C THR A 76 -8.38 -18.34 -9.25
N LEU A 77 -9.32 -18.92 -8.50
CA LEU A 77 -9.58 -18.58 -7.10
C LEU A 77 -8.76 -19.43 -6.11
N SER A 78 -7.96 -20.39 -6.60
CA SER A 78 -7.12 -21.20 -5.72
C SER A 78 -5.95 -20.37 -5.16
N PRO A 79 -5.69 -20.43 -3.84
CA PRO A 79 -4.47 -19.87 -3.26
C PRO A 79 -3.18 -20.44 -3.88
N ASP A 80 -3.23 -21.67 -4.39
CA ASP A 80 -2.10 -22.37 -4.99
C ASP A 80 -1.60 -21.66 -6.26
N LEU A 81 -2.48 -21.00 -7.00
CA LEU A 81 -2.09 -20.26 -8.20
C LEU A 81 -1.08 -19.16 -7.88
N TYR A 82 -1.29 -18.44 -6.77
CA TYR A 82 -0.33 -17.43 -6.32
C TYR A 82 1.00 -18.06 -5.89
N HIS A 83 0.95 -19.22 -5.23
CA HIS A 83 2.15 -19.93 -4.84
C HIS A 83 2.98 -20.35 -6.06
N VAL A 84 2.33 -20.90 -7.09
CA VAL A 84 2.99 -21.28 -8.35
C VAL A 84 3.57 -20.05 -9.04
N ARG A 85 2.81 -18.96 -9.18
CA ARG A 85 3.32 -17.69 -9.77
C ARG A 85 4.55 -17.17 -9.05
N SER A 86 4.53 -17.20 -7.72
CA SER A 86 5.67 -16.77 -6.90
C SER A 86 6.89 -17.66 -7.11
N LEU A 87 6.70 -18.98 -7.22
CA LEU A 87 7.79 -19.93 -7.47
C LEU A 87 8.36 -19.82 -8.90
N THR A 88 7.52 -19.54 -9.89
CA THR A 88 7.93 -19.44 -11.31
C THR A 88 8.43 -18.05 -11.70
N GLY A 89 8.36 -17.07 -10.80
CA GLY A 89 8.72 -15.68 -11.09
C GLY A 89 7.75 -14.98 -12.05
N CYS A 90 6.51 -15.48 -12.17
CA CYS A 90 5.46 -14.90 -13.01
C CYS A 90 4.59 -13.89 -12.26
N THR A 91 5.06 -13.35 -11.15
CA THR A 91 4.34 -12.34 -10.38
C THR A 91 4.46 -10.96 -11.04
N GLU A 92 3.40 -10.17 -10.96
CA GLU A 92 3.29 -8.86 -11.57
C GLU A 92 3.08 -7.78 -10.48
N ASN A 93 3.65 -6.60 -10.70
CA ASN A 93 3.40 -5.46 -9.83
C ASN A 93 1.99 -4.92 -10.10
N CYS A 94 1.11 -5.13 -9.13
CA CYS A 94 -0.26 -4.65 -9.12
C CYS A 94 -0.35 -3.47 -8.16
N ILE A 95 -0.89 -2.34 -8.63
CA ILE A 95 -1.03 -1.13 -7.81
C ILE A 95 -2.47 -1.04 -7.33
N PHE A 96 -2.66 -0.79 -6.06
CA PHE A 96 -3.96 -0.61 -5.45
C PHE A 96 -4.11 0.84 -5.01
N LEU A 97 -5.15 1.50 -5.50
CA LEU A 97 -5.47 2.88 -5.21
C LEU A 97 -6.70 2.98 -4.32
N CYS A 98 -6.61 3.81 -3.30
CA CYS A 98 -7.74 4.15 -2.44
C CYS A 98 -8.17 5.58 -2.74
N LEU A 99 -9.38 5.76 -3.28
CA LEU A 99 -9.91 7.03 -3.73
C LEU A 99 -11.11 7.46 -2.88
N SER A 100 -11.13 8.75 -2.50
CA SER A 100 -12.34 9.43 -2.04
C SER A 100 -12.92 10.23 -3.21
N ILE A 101 -14.04 9.76 -3.73
CA ILE A 101 -14.70 10.37 -4.88
C ILE A 101 -15.80 11.31 -4.34
N PRO A 102 -15.88 12.59 -4.74
CA PRO A 102 -16.86 13.53 -4.18
C PRO A 102 -18.33 13.09 -4.31
N SER A 103 -18.68 12.36 -5.37
CA SER A 103 -20.02 11.84 -5.61
C SER A 103 -20.32 10.53 -4.86
N ASP A 104 -19.32 9.94 -4.19
CA ASP A 104 -19.45 8.67 -3.50
C ASP A 104 -19.36 8.87 -1.98
N PRO A 105 -20.37 8.43 -1.20
CA PRO A 105 -20.30 8.49 0.25
C PRO A 105 -19.24 7.53 0.83
N PHE A 106 -18.74 6.58 0.04
CA PHE A 106 -17.74 5.61 0.48
C PHE A 106 -16.41 5.81 -0.22
N VAL A 107 -15.34 5.63 0.54
CA VAL A 107 -14.00 5.45 -0.01
C VAL A 107 -13.93 4.13 -0.77
N ARG A 108 -13.30 4.13 -1.94
CA ARG A 108 -13.19 2.95 -2.81
C ARG A 108 -11.76 2.54 -3.09
N TRP A 109 -11.55 1.23 -3.11
CA TRP A 109 -10.31 0.63 -3.59
C TRP A 109 -10.43 0.23 -5.06
N PHE A 110 -9.35 0.41 -5.80
CA PHE A 110 -9.22 0.03 -7.20
C PHE A 110 -7.92 -0.71 -7.40
N ALA A 111 -7.95 -1.77 -8.21
CA ALA A 111 -6.74 -2.43 -8.69
C ALA A 111 -6.34 -1.86 -10.06
N PHE A 112 -5.07 -1.54 -10.20
CA PHE A 112 -4.43 -1.07 -11.42
C PHE A 112 -3.38 -2.09 -11.84
N TYR A 113 -3.49 -2.56 -13.06
CA TYR A 113 -2.57 -3.52 -13.68
C TYR A 113 -1.85 -2.78 -14.81
N PRO A 114 -0.61 -2.29 -14.60
CA PRO A 114 0.17 -1.66 -15.67
C PRO A 114 0.35 -2.66 -16.80
N LYS A 115 -0.34 -2.45 -17.94
CA LYS A 115 -0.15 -3.24 -19.16
C LYS A 115 0.91 -2.57 -20.04
N ASN A 116 1.58 -3.37 -20.87
CA ASN A 116 2.46 -2.84 -21.92
C ASN A 116 1.67 -1.95 -22.91
N LEU A 117 2.41 -1.03 -23.55
CA LEU A 117 2.10 0.04 -24.51
C LEU A 117 0.85 -0.04 -25.44
N ASN A 118 0.18 -1.19 -25.57
CA ASN A 118 -0.93 -1.39 -26.52
C ASN A 118 -2.32 -1.47 -25.87
N SER A 119 -2.44 -1.34 -24.55
CA SER A 119 -3.74 -1.21 -23.87
C SER A 119 -3.59 -0.43 -22.57
N PRO A 120 -4.23 0.74 -22.42
CA PRO A 120 -4.16 1.50 -21.17
C PRO A 120 -4.66 0.64 -20.02
N GLY A 121 -3.86 0.56 -18.95
CA GLY A 121 -4.33 0.00 -17.69
C GLY A 121 -5.57 0.78 -17.24
N ARG A 122 -6.67 0.09 -16.96
CA ARG A 122 -7.85 0.72 -16.36
C ARG A 122 -7.93 0.35 -14.89
N LEU A 123 -8.43 1.28 -14.09
CA LEU A 123 -8.74 1.01 -12.70
C LEU A 123 -9.94 0.06 -12.59
N VAL A 124 -9.73 -1.08 -11.94
CA VAL A 124 -10.76 -2.10 -11.69
C VAL A 124 -11.30 -1.90 -10.28
N ALA A 125 -12.58 -1.57 -10.17
CA ALA A 125 -13.22 -1.34 -8.87
C ALA A 125 -13.24 -2.61 -8.01
N ILE A 126 -12.82 -2.46 -6.76
CA ILE A 126 -12.95 -3.47 -5.71
C ILE A 126 -14.22 -3.17 -4.92
N ARG A 127 -14.95 -4.23 -4.53
CA ARG A 127 -16.16 -4.05 -3.72
C ARG A 127 -15.80 -3.33 -2.41
N PRO A 128 -16.52 -2.25 -2.04
CA PRO A 128 -16.24 -1.52 -0.82
C PRO A 128 -16.55 -2.37 0.41
N HIS A 129 -15.85 -2.08 1.50
CA HIS A 129 -16.18 -2.63 2.81
C HIS A 129 -16.99 -1.60 3.59
N LEU A 130 -18.16 -2.00 4.12
CA LEU A 130 -19.13 -1.09 4.75
C LEU A 130 -18.58 -0.25 5.91
N TYR A 131 -17.50 -0.70 6.54
CA TYR A 131 -16.86 -0.04 7.66
C TYR A 131 -15.44 0.44 7.35
N GLN A 132 -15.14 0.65 6.07
CA GLN A 132 -13.89 1.27 5.70
C GLN A 132 -13.85 2.71 6.25
N PRO A 133 -12.75 3.13 6.90
CA PRO A 133 -12.55 4.50 7.33
C PRO A 133 -12.58 5.49 6.16
N GLU A 134 -13.20 6.64 6.39
CA GLU A 134 -13.33 7.71 5.40
C GLU A 134 -12.00 8.42 5.17
N GLU A 135 -11.20 8.55 6.22
CA GLU A 135 -9.88 9.17 6.17
C GLU A 135 -8.99 8.70 7.32
N GLY A 136 -7.72 9.09 7.28
CA GLY A 136 -6.77 8.90 8.38
C GLY A 136 -6.38 7.45 8.68
N SER A 137 -6.77 6.47 7.87
CA SER A 137 -6.27 5.09 8.02
C SER A 137 -4.80 5.02 7.62
N SER A 138 -3.99 4.26 8.35
CA SER A 138 -2.66 3.86 7.89
C SER A 138 -2.77 2.60 7.04
N VAL A 139 -1.94 2.46 6.01
CA VAL A 139 -2.00 1.30 5.12
C VAL A 139 -0.61 0.74 4.85
N VAL A 140 -0.47 -0.59 4.90
CA VAL A 140 0.75 -1.30 4.52
C VAL A 140 0.46 -2.50 3.62
N ALA A 141 1.35 -2.76 2.67
CA ALA A 141 1.36 -4.00 1.89
C ALA A 141 2.25 -5.05 2.56
N HIS A 142 1.78 -6.29 2.63
CA HIS A 142 2.62 -7.43 2.97
C HIS A 142 2.06 -8.72 2.37
N GLY A 143 2.95 -9.54 1.79
CA GLY A 143 2.56 -10.77 1.10
C GLY A 143 1.59 -10.48 -0.04
N SER A 144 0.43 -11.13 -0.02
CA SER A 144 -0.57 -11.06 -1.09
C SER A 144 -1.67 -10.01 -0.86
N GLY A 145 -1.54 -9.14 0.14
CA GLY A 145 -2.63 -8.24 0.50
C GLY A 145 -2.21 -6.98 1.25
N ILE A 146 -3.24 -6.20 1.56
CA ILE A 146 -3.14 -4.86 2.10
C ILE A 146 -3.79 -4.84 3.47
N TYR A 147 -3.09 -4.24 4.43
CA TYR A 147 -3.57 -4.08 5.80
C TYR A 147 -3.98 -2.63 6.01
N ILE A 148 -5.24 -2.42 6.38
CA ILE A 148 -5.84 -1.10 6.63
C ILE A 148 -6.04 -0.95 8.12
N ILE A 149 -5.43 0.07 8.71
CA ILE A 149 -5.21 0.21 10.15
C ILE A 149 -5.85 1.50 10.65
N GLY A 150 -6.81 1.37 11.57
CA GLY A 150 -7.49 2.49 12.20
C GLY A 150 -8.08 3.46 11.18
N GLY A 151 -8.14 4.73 11.54
CA GLY A 151 -8.75 5.81 10.75
C GLY A 151 -9.98 6.38 11.41
N MET A 152 -10.63 7.31 10.71
CA MET A 152 -11.84 7.99 11.17
C MET A 152 -13.09 7.27 10.64
N ILE A 153 -13.97 6.87 11.56
CA ILE A 153 -15.28 6.30 11.24
C ILE A 153 -16.32 7.10 12.03
N GLY A 154 -17.23 7.78 11.33
CA GLY A 154 -18.26 8.62 11.97
C GLY A 154 -17.65 9.72 12.86
N GLY A 155 -16.53 10.32 12.42
CA GLY A 155 -15.83 11.39 13.15
C GLY A 155 -15.04 10.93 14.38
N LYS A 156 -14.94 9.62 14.64
CA LYS A 156 -14.16 9.07 15.76
C LYS A 156 -13.00 8.22 15.26
N ARG A 157 -11.89 8.24 16.02
CA ARG A 157 -10.76 7.31 15.82
C ARG A 157 -11.25 5.88 15.98
N SER A 158 -10.60 4.95 15.29
CA SER A 158 -10.99 3.54 15.32
C SER A 158 -9.79 2.63 15.57
N SER A 159 -10.01 1.58 16.35
CA SER A 159 -9.09 0.45 16.54
C SER A 159 -9.25 -0.64 15.49
N ARG A 160 -10.20 -0.49 14.54
CA ARG A 160 -10.48 -1.52 13.54
C ARG A 160 -9.29 -1.77 12.64
N PHE A 161 -9.17 -3.02 12.24
CA PHE A 161 -8.07 -3.52 11.45
C PHE A 161 -8.60 -4.47 10.38
N PHE A 162 -8.28 -4.20 9.12
CA PHE A 162 -8.81 -4.94 7.97
C PHE A 162 -7.69 -5.48 7.11
N PHE A 163 -7.97 -6.61 6.45
CA PHE A 163 -7.15 -7.18 5.40
C PHE A 163 -7.94 -7.18 4.09
N LEU A 164 -7.34 -6.61 3.05
CA LEU A 164 -7.82 -6.71 1.67
C LEU A 164 -6.88 -7.67 0.91
N ASP A 165 -7.40 -8.84 0.53
CA ASP A 165 -6.67 -9.81 -0.28
C ASP A 165 -6.58 -9.31 -1.72
N GLY A 166 -5.37 -8.97 -2.18
CA GLY A 166 -5.13 -8.46 -3.52
C GLY A 166 -5.36 -9.50 -4.62
N ARG A 167 -5.35 -10.80 -4.30
CA ARG A 167 -5.52 -11.87 -5.29
C ARG A 167 -6.98 -12.04 -5.70
N PHE A 168 -7.88 -11.89 -4.73
CA PHE A 168 -9.31 -12.19 -4.87
C PHE A 168 -10.21 -10.98 -4.67
N HIS A 169 -9.63 -9.82 -4.31
CA HIS A 169 -10.35 -8.59 -4.02
C HIS A 169 -11.40 -8.79 -2.91
N THR A 170 -11.05 -9.56 -1.88
CA THR A 170 -11.91 -9.91 -0.76
C THR A 170 -11.42 -9.29 0.54
N TRP A 171 -12.36 -8.88 1.38
CA TRP A 171 -12.09 -8.26 2.67
C TRP A 171 -12.17 -9.27 3.81
N SER A 172 -11.41 -9.03 4.87
CA SER A 172 -11.49 -9.75 6.14
C SER A 172 -11.28 -8.78 7.30
N ASN A 173 -12.05 -8.94 8.37
CA ASN A 173 -11.79 -8.25 9.63
C ASN A 173 -10.69 -9.01 10.37
N LEU A 174 -9.72 -8.26 10.91
CA LEU A 174 -8.66 -8.78 11.76
C LEU A 174 -8.91 -8.36 13.23
N PRO A 175 -8.21 -8.96 14.20
CA PRO A 175 -8.28 -8.52 15.59
C PRO A 175 -8.00 -7.02 15.72
N CYS A 176 -8.87 -6.31 16.43
CA CYS A 176 -8.72 -4.87 16.66
C CYS A 176 -7.47 -4.56 17.48
N MET A 177 -6.95 -3.35 17.29
CA MET A 177 -5.91 -2.77 18.15
C MET A 177 -6.45 -2.53 19.57
N GLY A 178 -5.54 -2.40 20.53
CA GLY A 178 -5.85 -2.04 21.91
C GLY A 178 -6.18 -0.57 22.10
N GLU A 179 -5.77 0.31 21.18
CA GLU A 179 -6.09 1.75 21.16
C GLU A 179 -6.75 2.16 19.84
N ASP A 180 -7.66 3.13 19.93
CA ASP A 180 -8.28 3.76 18.77
C ASP A 180 -7.31 4.77 18.14
N ARG A 181 -7.10 4.67 16.83
CA ARG A 181 -6.09 5.45 16.11
C ARG A 181 -6.65 6.07 14.84
N ALA A 182 -6.19 7.27 14.50
CA ALA A 182 -6.29 7.84 13.16
C ALA A 182 -5.07 8.73 12.90
N PHE A 183 -4.62 8.79 11.65
CA PHE A 183 -3.36 9.44 11.26
C PHE A 183 -2.17 8.87 12.04
N ALA A 184 -2.17 7.55 12.20
CA ALA A 184 -1.04 6.81 12.73
C ALA A 184 0.00 6.54 11.64
N VAL A 185 1.16 6.06 12.04
CA VAL A 185 2.17 5.54 11.13
C VAL A 185 2.24 4.04 11.22
N ALA A 186 2.55 3.39 10.10
CA ALA A 186 2.65 1.95 10.02
C ALA A 186 3.85 1.52 9.15
N GLY A 187 4.49 0.42 9.53
CA GLY A 187 5.58 -0.18 8.76
C GLY A 187 5.70 -1.67 9.00
N VAL A 188 6.12 -2.41 7.99
CA VAL A 188 6.31 -3.86 8.06
C VAL A 188 7.79 -4.18 8.17
N VAL A 189 8.17 -4.89 9.23
CA VAL A 189 9.54 -5.37 9.45
C VAL A 189 9.47 -6.81 9.96
N ASP A 190 10.22 -7.71 9.34
CA ASP A 190 10.32 -9.13 9.73
C ASP A 190 8.95 -9.83 9.92
N GLY A 191 8.00 -9.59 9.01
CA GLY A 191 6.67 -10.21 9.04
C GLY A 191 5.73 -9.68 10.14
N LYS A 192 6.09 -8.55 10.78
CA LYS A 192 5.27 -7.88 11.78
C LYS A 192 4.92 -6.46 11.36
N ILE A 193 3.73 -6.02 11.72
CA ILE A 193 3.22 -4.69 11.39
C ILE A 193 3.34 -3.83 12.64
N TYR A 194 4.20 -2.82 12.59
CA TYR A 194 4.41 -1.87 13.67
C TYR A 194 3.54 -0.64 13.41
N VAL A 195 2.76 -0.23 14.41
CA VAL A 195 1.83 0.90 14.32
C VAL A 195 2.02 1.79 15.53
N PHE A 196 2.15 3.10 15.33
CA PHE A 196 2.28 4.03 16.45
C PHE A 196 1.83 5.45 16.09
N GLY A 197 1.53 6.24 17.13
CA GLY A 197 0.90 7.56 16.96
C GLY A 197 -0.59 7.46 16.65
N GLY A 198 -1.20 8.60 16.34
CA GLY A 198 -2.60 8.71 15.94
C GLY A 198 -3.62 8.49 17.06
N CYS A 199 -3.17 8.28 18.30
CA CYS A 199 -4.03 8.08 19.48
C CYS A 199 -4.59 9.42 19.97
N GLU A 200 -5.68 9.37 20.73
CA GLU A 200 -6.20 10.57 21.41
C GLU A 200 -5.24 11.07 22.50
N ASP A 201 -4.71 10.15 23.33
CA ASP A 201 -3.65 10.47 24.29
C ASP A 201 -2.25 10.22 23.68
N PRO A 202 -1.47 11.28 23.37
CA PRO A 202 -0.11 11.13 22.85
C PRO A 202 0.87 10.51 23.86
N ASN A 203 0.51 10.42 25.14
CA ASN A 203 1.31 9.85 26.22
C ASN A 203 0.82 8.46 26.67
N SER A 204 -0.14 7.86 25.96
CA SER A 204 -0.64 6.53 26.28
C SER A 204 0.48 5.51 26.38
N ASP A 205 0.40 4.61 27.37
CA ASP A 205 1.34 3.49 27.50
C ASP A 205 1.24 2.51 26.33
N LYS A 206 0.11 2.54 25.60
CA LYS A 206 -0.12 1.82 24.35
C LYS A 206 0.06 2.70 23.14
N TRP A 207 0.85 3.77 23.22
CA TRP A 207 1.07 4.69 22.09
C TRP A 207 1.59 4.00 20.82
N GLY A 208 2.24 2.85 20.95
CA GLY A 208 2.60 1.99 19.83
C GLY A 208 2.23 0.53 20.10
N GLU A 209 1.87 -0.17 19.04
CA GLU A 209 1.50 -1.59 19.04
C GLU A 209 2.15 -2.31 17.84
N VAL A 210 2.33 -3.62 17.97
CA VAL A 210 2.83 -4.48 16.89
C VAL A 210 1.90 -5.65 16.70
N PHE A 211 1.52 -5.91 15.45
CA PHE A 211 0.76 -7.08 15.04
C PHE A 211 1.68 -8.15 14.49
N ASP A 212 1.66 -9.33 15.11
CA ASP A 212 2.30 -10.53 14.59
C ASP A 212 1.36 -11.19 13.59
N ILE A 213 1.72 -11.17 12.30
CA ILE A 213 0.85 -11.65 11.21
C ILE A 213 0.60 -13.16 11.33
N GLU A 214 1.61 -13.93 11.76
CA GLU A 214 1.48 -15.38 11.90
C GLU A 214 0.58 -15.77 13.07
N LYS A 215 0.71 -15.07 14.21
CA LYS A 215 -0.09 -15.35 15.41
C LYS A 215 -1.44 -14.66 15.42
N GLN A 216 -1.61 -13.64 14.58
CA GLN A 216 -2.75 -12.73 14.59
C GLN A 216 -3.00 -12.10 15.97
N THR A 217 -1.93 -11.64 16.62
CA THR A 217 -2.00 -11.01 17.94
C THR A 217 -1.34 -9.64 17.95
N TRP A 218 -1.90 -8.74 18.76
CA TRP A 218 -1.31 -7.44 19.06
C TRP A 218 -0.51 -7.50 20.35
N ASP A 219 0.68 -6.90 20.33
CA ASP A 219 1.50 -6.65 21.50
C ASP A 219 1.82 -5.15 21.61
N VAL A 220 2.06 -4.67 22.83
CA VAL A 220 2.39 -3.26 23.08
C VAL A 220 3.88 -3.01 22.81
N LEU A 221 4.20 -1.90 22.13
CA LEU A 221 5.58 -1.49 21.90
C LEU A 221 6.24 -0.90 23.16
N PRO A 222 7.59 -0.93 23.24
CA PRO A 222 8.31 -0.31 24.35
C PRO A 222 7.92 1.17 24.51
N LYS A 223 7.88 1.65 25.77
CA LYS A 223 7.60 3.05 26.04
C LYS A 223 8.65 3.96 25.40
N ARG A 224 8.20 5.04 24.79
CA ARG A 224 9.07 6.12 24.30
C ARG A 224 9.27 7.18 25.39
N THR A 225 10.29 8.03 25.21
CA THR A 225 10.42 9.25 26.01
C THR A 225 9.22 10.16 25.78
N LYS A 226 8.60 10.63 26.87
CA LYS A 226 7.52 11.62 26.80
C LYS A 226 8.05 12.89 26.16
N GLU A 227 7.34 13.36 25.14
CA GLU A 227 7.66 14.59 24.43
C GLU A 227 6.32 15.34 24.25
N THR A 228 6.38 16.67 24.17
CA THR A 228 5.23 17.58 24.05
C THR A 228 4.59 17.51 22.66
N TYR A 229 4.09 16.33 22.30
CA TYR A 229 3.72 16.01 20.92
C TYR A 229 2.26 16.21 20.56
N SER A 230 2.08 16.53 19.28
CA SER A 230 0.83 16.37 18.55
C SER A 230 0.46 14.88 18.46
N PRO A 231 -0.83 14.52 18.58
CA PRO A 231 -1.30 13.15 18.41
C PRO A 231 -1.15 12.64 16.97
N VAL A 232 -0.99 13.53 15.99
CA VAL A 232 -1.01 13.21 14.56
C VAL A 232 0.39 12.93 14.04
N MET A 233 0.52 11.85 13.27
CA MET A 233 1.69 11.52 12.47
C MET A 233 1.33 11.69 10.99
N HIS A 234 2.26 12.19 10.17
CA HIS A 234 1.96 12.47 8.76
C HIS A 234 2.54 11.43 7.80
N GLU A 235 3.79 11.02 8.01
CA GLU A 235 4.49 10.19 7.04
C GLU A 235 5.27 9.10 7.75
N SER A 236 5.35 7.93 7.13
CA SER A 236 6.25 6.87 7.56
C SER A 236 6.79 6.08 6.39
N PHE A 237 7.97 5.51 6.59
CA PHE A 237 8.54 4.55 5.68
C PHE A 237 9.38 3.52 6.44
N VAL A 238 9.55 2.36 5.82
CA VAL A 238 10.48 1.34 6.31
C VAL A 238 11.85 1.61 5.68
N TRP A 239 12.86 1.81 6.52
CA TRP A 239 14.22 2.07 6.10
C TRP A 239 15.08 0.82 6.20
N LYS A 240 15.73 0.45 5.09
CA LYS A 240 16.63 -0.72 4.98
C LYS A 240 15.99 -2.03 5.47
N ASP A 241 14.67 -2.15 5.32
CA ASP A 241 13.87 -3.29 5.78
C ASP A 241 14.04 -3.60 7.28
N LYS A 242 14.46 -2.62 8.07
CA LYS A 242 14.86 -2.81 9.47
C LYS A 242 14.29 -1.80 10.43
N TYR A 243 14.10 -0.55 9.99
CA TYR A 243 13.66 0.52 10.88
C TYR A 243 12.35 1.11 10.39
N VAL A 244 11.48 1.50 11.31
CA VAL A 244 10.27 2.26 10.96
C VAL A 244 10.54 3.72 11.28
N PHE A 245 10.69 4.54 10.24
CA PHE A 245 10.85 5.98 10.38
C PHE A 245 9.49 6.66 10.23
N SER A 246 9.30 7.74 10.98
CA SER A 246 8.09 8.54 10.95
C SER A 246 8.39 10.03 11.12
N LEU A 247 7.51 10.87 10.58
CA LEU A 247 7.48 12.30 10.83
C LEU A 247 6.16 12.71 11.50
N ASN A 248 6.26 13.63 12.45
CA ASN A 248 5.10 14.35 12.98
C ASN A 248 4.76 15.59 12.13
N GLU A 249 3.70 16.31 12.51
CA GLU A 249 3.25 17.54 11.82
C GLU A 249 4.26 18.68 11.84
N LYS A 250 5.13 18.72 12.85
CA LYS A 250 6.21 19.72 13.00
C LYS A 250 7.44 19.35 12.17
N GLY A 251 7.42 18.19 11.51
CA GLY A 251 8.54 17.65 10.76
C GLY A 251 9.59 16.95 11.62
N ASP A 252 9.36 16.74 12.93
CA ASP A 252 10.28 15.98 13.79
C ASP A 252 10.27 14.51 13.43
N GLY A 253 11.46 13.95 13.25
CA GLY A 253 11.63 12.55 12.94
C GLY A 253 11.66 11.67 14.18
N LEU A 254 11.04 10.50 14.07
CA LEU A 254 11.14 9.42 15.05
C LEU A 254 11.44 8.11 14.32
N LEU A 255 12.48 7.42 14.78
CA LEU A 255 12.95 6.16 14.22
C LEU A 255 12.78 5.06 15.28
N TYR A 256 12.06 4.01 14.94
CA TYR A 256 11.95 2.81 15.76
C TYR A 256 12.84 1.69 15.21
N ASN A 257 13.58 1.03 16.09
CA ASN A 257 14.31 -0.20 15.79
C ASN A 257 13.60 -1.42 16.44
N PRO A 258 12.82 -2.19 15.66
CA PRO A 258 12.20 -3.44 16.09
C PRO A 258 13.13 -4.46 16.74
N SER A 259 14.37 -4.58 16.26
CA SER A 259 15.31 -5.60 16.76
C SER A 259 15.84 -5.30 18.16
N GLU A 260 16.01 -4.01 18.48
CA GLU A 260 16.49 -3.54 19.79
C GLU A 260 15.33 -3.14 20.71
N GLY A 261 14.13 -2.88 20.17
CA GLY A 261 13.02 -2.28 20.91
C GLY A 261 13.29 -0.82 21.32
N VAL A 262 14.14 -0.11 20.57
CA VAL A 262 14.62 1.23 20.95
C VAL A 262 14.09 2.30 20.01
N TRP A 263 13.61 3.39 20.61
CA TRP A 263 13.24 4.62 19.93
C TRP A 263 14.45 5.55 19.82
N ARG A 264 14.63 6.16 18.66
CA ARG A 264 15.67 7.16 18.41
C ARG A 264 15.06 8.39 17.76
N LYS A 265 15.55 9.57 18.15
CA LYS A 265 15.15 10.82 17.48
C LYS A 265 15.73 10.83 16.06
N GLY A 266 14.85 10.89 15.09
CA GLY A 266 15.18 11.11 13.69
C GLY A 266 15.45 12.60 13.44
N LYS A 267 16.20 12.91 12.38
CA LYS A 267 16.37 14.30 11.96
C LYS A 267 15.16 14.78 11.17
N SER A 268 14.82 16.05 11.38
CA SER A 268 13.63 16.71 10.85
C SER A 268 13.79 17.08 9.37
N ASP A 269 12.66 17.22 8.67
CA ASP A 269 12.59 18.05 7.46
C ASP A 269 12.49 19.52 7.90
N ALA A 270 13.59 20.27 7.75
CA ALA A 270 13.80 21.53 8.48
C ALA A 270 13.06 22.76 7.91
N TYR A 271 12.42 22.67 6.74
CA TYR A 271 11.92 23.86 6.03
C TYR A 271 10.38 23.94 5.96
N ARG A 272 9.71 22.86 5.56
CA ARG A 272 8.24 22.68 5.55
C ARG A 272 7.94 21.17 5.58
N PRO A 273 6.89 20.71 6.29
CA PRO A 273 6.52 19.30 6.29
C PRO A 273 6.09 18.87 4.89
N ARG A 274 6.99 18.21 4.16
CA ARG A 274 6.68 17.56 2.88
C ARG A 274 5.90 16.28 3.18
N LYS A 275 4.81 16.05 2.44
CA LYS A 275 3.96 14.87 2.58
C LYS A 275 3.92 14.06 1.30
N GLY A 276 3.25 12.91 1.33
CA GLY A 276 3.16 11.96 0.23
C GLY A 276 4.50 11.30 -0.05
N TRP A 277 5.21 10.88 1.02
CA TRP A 277 6.49 10.22 0.86
C TRP A 277 6.30 8.83 0.27
N HIS A 278 7.10 8.51 -0.74
CA HIS A 278 7.16 7.18 -1.31
C HIS A 278 8.60 6.74 -1.44
N VAL A 279 8.89 5.50 -1.08
CA VAL A 279 10.27 4.98 -1.09
C VAL A 279 10.44 4.04 -2.27
N ILE A 280 11.41 4.36 -3.13
CA ILE A 280 11.83 3.51 -4.25
C ILE A 280 13.33 3.29 -4.11
N ASN A 281 13.76 2.03 -4.03
CA ASN A 281 15.18 1.67 -3.91
C ASN A 281 15.94 2.42 -2.80
N ASN A 282 15.34 2.54 -1.60
CA ASN A 282 15.87 3.28 -0.44
C ASN A 282 16.06 4.80 -0.64
N VAL A 283 15.48 5.36 -1.71
CA VAL A 283 15.39 6.82 -1.92
C VAL A 283 13.97 7.25 -1.63
N ILE A 284 13.83 8.35 -0.88
CA ILE A 284 12.54 8.93 -0.55
C ILE A 284 12.21 9.95 -1.64
N TYR A 285 11.04 9.82 -2.23
CA TYR A 285 10.46 10.76 -3.17
C TYR A 285 9.24 11.40 -2.55
N CYS A 286 9.02 12.67 -2.84
CA CYS A 286 7.76 13.34 -2.57
C CYS A 286 7.50 14.31 -3.71
N CYS A 287 6.25 14.75 -3.89
CA CYS A 287 5.97 15.81 -4.83
C CYS A 287 5.39 17.01 -4.08
N GLU A 288 6.09 18.13 -4.20
CA GLU A 288 5.86 19.39 -3.48
C GLU A 288 4.77 20.22 -4.16
N THR A 289 4.18 21.15 -3.39
CA THR A 289 3.31 22.20 -3.92
C THR A 289 4.02 22.95 -5.05
N GLY A 290 3.36 23.10 -6.20
CA GLY A 290 3.99 23.63 -7.42
C GLY A 290 4.53 22.56 -8.38
N GLY A 291 4.09 21.31 -8.23
CA GLY A 291 4.25 20.24 -9.21
C GLY A 291 5.67 19.72 -9.38
N LYS A 292 6.55 20.00 -8.41
CA LYS A 292 7.95 19.53 -8.43
C LYS A 292 8.09 18.22 -7.70
N ILE A 293 8.68 17.22 -8.36
CA ILE A 293 9.07 15.98 -7.71
C ILE A 293 10.45 16.17 -7.09
N LEU A 294 10.55 15.89 -5.80
CA LEU A 294 11.76 15.97 -5.01
C LEU A 294 12.20 14.57 -4.57
N TRP A 295 13.49 14.43 -4.31
CA TRP A 295 14.07 13.21 -3.77
C TRP A 295 15.11 13.52 -2.70
N CYS A 296 15.26 12.60 -1.75
CA CYS A 296 16.37 12.64 -0.80
C CYS A 296 16.83 11.23 -0.42
N GLN A 297 18.11 11.11 -0.04
CA GLN A 297 18.62 9.89 0.58
C GLN A 297 18.35 9.92 2.08
N ALA A 298 17.71 8.87 2.58
CA ALA A 298 17.47 8.70 4.00
C ALA A 298 18.82 8.66 4.75
N SER A 299 18.98 9.53 5.75
CA SER A 299 20.16 9.60 6.60
C SER A 299 19.75 9.70 8.07
N THR A 300 20.43 8.96 8.92
CA THR A 300 20.27 9.06 10.39
C THR A 300 21.08 10.21 10.98
N SER A 301 22.16 10.62 10.33
CA SER A 301 23.15 11.54 10.90
C SER A 301 23.11 12.95 10.31
N LYS A 302 22.47 13.16 9.16
CA LYS A 302 22.37 14.47 8.49
C LYS A 302 20.91 14.86 8.27
N VAL A 303 20.64 16.16 8.28
CA VAL A 303 19.31 16.71 7.88
C VAL A 303 19.02 16.21 6.47
N MET A 304 17.76 15.83 6.20
CA MET A 304 17.36 15.37 4.88
C MET A 304 17.53 16.52 3.88
N LYS A 305 18.44 16.33 2.91
CA LYS A 305 18.68 17.29 1.84
C LYS A 305 17.87 16.86 0.62
N TRP A 306 16.81 17.61 0.35
CA TRP A 306 15.95 17.41 -0.81
C TRP A 306 16.56 18.04 -2.05
N LYS A 307 16.49 17.31 -3.16
CA LYS A 307 16.86 17.78 -4.51
C LYS A 307 15.70 17.54 -5.47
N GLN A 308 15.61 18.34 -6.52
CA GLN A 308 14.59 18.14 -7.55
C GLN A 308 14.97 16.96 -8.47
N VAL A 309 13.96 16.20 -8.91
CA VAL A 309 14.08 15.25 -10.02
C VAL A 309 13.99 16.05 -11.32
N MET A 310 15.01 15.93 -12.17
CA MET A 310 15.13 16.69 -13.42
C MET A 310 14.41 15.98 -14.58
N GLY A 311 14.02 16.71 -15.63
CA GLY A 311 13.43 16.12 -16.85
C GLY A 311 11.91 15.87 -16.79
N LEU A 312 11.25 16.37 -15.75
CA LEU A 312 9.80 16.23 -15.52
C LEU A 312 9.04 17.56 -15.62
N GLU A 313 9.62 18.55 -16.31
CA GLU A 313 9.05 19.88 -16.45
C GLU A 313 7.68 19.86 -17.14
N GLY A 314 7.46 18.91 -18.06
CA GLY A 314 6.18 18.76 -18.77
C GLY A 314 5.01 18.31 -17.88
N LEU A 315 5.26 17.70 -16.73
CA LEU A 315 4.21 17.31 -15.77
C LEU A 315 3.90 18.43 -14.76
N LYS A 316 4.81 19.40 -14.63
CA LYS A 316 4.77 20.39 -13.55
C LYS A 316 3.46 21.16 -13.51
N ASP A 317 3.02 21.72 -14.63
CA ASP A 317 1.82 22.56 -14.69
C ASP A 317 0.55 21.79 -14.34
N THR A 318 0.45 20.55 -14.82
CA THR A 318 -0.68 19.66 -14.51
C THR A 318 -0.72 19.31 -13.02
N LEU A 319 0.43 19.00 -12.43
CA LEU A 319 0.54 18.71 -10.99
C LEU A 319 0.31 19.96 -10.13
N CYS A 320 0.65 21.16 -10.62
CA CYS A 320 0.29 22.41 -9.95
C CYS A 320 -1.23 22.62 -9.91
N ALA A 321 -1.93 22.17 -10.95
CA ALA A 321 -3.37 22.33 -11.07
C ALA A 321 -4.16 21.31 -10.24
N SER A 322 -3.58 20.15 -9.93
CA SER A 322 -4.17 19.16 -9.00
C SER A 322 -4.13 19.71 -7.57
N LYS A 323 -5.31 19.96 -6.99
CA LYS A 323 -5.46 20.46 -5.62
C LYS A 323 -6.11 19.40 -4.73
N LEU A 324 -5.55 19.17 -3.55
CA LEU A 324 -6.22 18.39 -2.50
C LEU A 324 -6.84 19.35 -1.48
N VAL A 325 -8.13 19.16 -1.17
CA VAL A 325 -8.81 19.95 -0.12
C VAL A 325 -9.23 19.06 1.05
N ASN A 326 -8.80 19.48 2.24
CA ASN A 326 -9.13 19.07 3.61
C ASN A 326 -8.64 17.69 4.12
N TYR A 327 -7.76 17.72 5.12
CA TYR A 327 -7.54 16.65 6.08
C TYR A 327 -8.34 17.02 7.34
N GLY A 328 -9.33 16.21 7.70
CA GLY A 328 -10.14 16.48 8.87
C GLY A 328 -9.27 16.64 10.12
N TRP A 329 -9.41 17.80 10.76
CA TRP A 329 -9.23 18.12 12.19
C TRP A 329 -9.28 19.65 12.33
N GLY A 330 -10.48 20.26 12.22
CA GLY A 330 -10.79 21.62 12.71
C GLY A 330 -9.82 22.77 12.41
N LEU A 331 -8.89 22.63 11.46
CA LEU A 331 -8.02 23.71 11.05
C LEU A 331 -8.86 24.69 10.20
N PRO A 332 -8.78 26.00 10.45
CA PRO A 332 -9.54 26.98 9.67
C PRO A 332 -9.29 26.78 8.17
N GLU A 333 -10.36 26.60 7.40
CA GLU A 333 -10.35 26.38 5.94
C GLU A 333 -9.47 27.40 5.20
N GLU A 334 -9.43 28.64 5.70
CA GLU A 334 -8.70 29.77 5.10
C GLU A 334 -7.16 29.65 5.10
N LYS A 335 -6.58 28.58 5.69
CA LYS A 335 -5.12 28.32 5.65
C LYS A 335 -4.72 26.96 5.06
N LEU A 336 -5.68 26.16 4.61
CA LEU A 336 -5.44 24.75 4.24
C LEU A 336 -5.45 24.48 2.73
N ASP A 337 -5.96 25.40 1.92
CA ASP A 337 -6.02 25.28 0.44
C ASP A 337 -4.64 25.04 -0.22
N ASP A 338 -3.56 25.36 0.50
CA ASP A 338 -2.18 25.36 -0.02
C ASP A 338 -1.31 24.19 0.47
N LEU A 339 -1.81 23.33 1.37
CA LEU A 339 -0.90 22.45 2.10
C LEU A 339 -0.58 21.14 1.39
N LEU A 340 -1.44 20.62 0.52
CA LEU A 340 -1.21 19.32 -0.11
C LEU A 340 -1.71 19.21 -1.55
N PRO A 341 -0.92 18.54 -2.40
CA PRO A 341 -1.35 18.25 -3.76
C PRO A 341 -2.20 16.97 -3.85
N GLY A 342 -3.08 16.90 -4.84
CA GLY A 342 -4.01 15.78 -5.06
C GLY A 342 -3.36 14.49 -5.57
N HIS A 343 -2.06 14.53 -5.86
CA HIS A 343 -1.33 13.40 -6.41
C HIS A 343 -0.81 12.41 -5.36
N LYS A 344 -0.59 11.16 -5.80
CA LYS A 344 0.05 10.11 -5.00
C LYS A 344 1.12 9.40 -5.82
N LEU A 345 2.25 9.16 -5.18
CA LEU A 345 3.35 8.37 -5.73
C LEU A 345 3.18 6.89 -5.40
N SER A 346 3.63 6.06 -6.34
CA SER A 346 3.69 4.61 -6.25
C SER A 346 4.88 4.11 -7.06
N ASN A 347 5.06 2.80 -7.17
CA ASN A 347 6.10 2.21 -8.01
C ASN A 347 5.65 0.92 -8.70
N SER A 348 6.11 0.76 -9.94
CA SER A 348 6.03 -0.49 -10.70
C SER A 348 7.46 -0.97 -10.94
N GLY A 349 7.93 -1.87 -10.07
CA GLY A 349 9.32 -2.33 -10.09
C GLY A 349 10.28 -1.15 -9.89
N PRO A 350 11.19 -0.88 -10.85
CA PRO A 350 12.15 0.23 -10.75
C PRO A 350 11.55 1.60 -11.11
N ASN A 351 10.40 1.63 -11.79
CA ASN A 351 9.80 2.87 -12.28
C ASN A 351 8.86 3.45 -11.23
N MET A 352 8.78 4.78 -11.22
CA MET A 352 7.84 5.54 -10.39
C MET A 352 6.52 5.68 -11.13
N LEU A 353 5.42 5.40 -10.46
CA LEU A 353 4.08 5.70 -10.95
C LEU A 353 3.55 6.92 -10.20
N LEU A 354 3.01 7.86 -10.94
CA LEU A 354 2.41 9.07 -10.40
C LEU A 354 0.93 9.07 -10.78
N PHE A 355 0.05 9.22 -9.80
CA PHE A 355 -1.39 9.35 -10.00
C PHE A 355 -1.83 10.75 -9.58
N TRP A 356 -2.69 11.38 -10.36
CA TRP A 356 -3.28 12.68 -10.04
C TRP A 356 -4.66 12.80 -10.67
N ASP A 357 -5.44 13.75 -10.19
CA ASP A 357 -6.74 14.07 -10.75
C ASP A 357 -6.66 15.31 -11.67
N VAL A 358 -7.49 15.31 -12.71
CA VAL A 358 -7.65 16.44 -13.63
C VAL A 358 -9.13 16.71 -13.79
N LEU A 359 -9.51 17.96 -13.49
CA LEU A 359 -10.87 18.44 -13.72
C LEU A 359 -11.00 18.91 -15.17
N ALA A 360 -11.57 18.07 -16.03
CA ALA A 360 -11.90 18.41 -17.41
C ALA A 360 -13.32 18.99 -17.51
N PRO A 361 -13.67 19.69 -18.61
CA PRO A 361 -15.03 20.18 -18.81
C PRO A 361 -16.05 19.04 -18.73
N LYS A 362 -16.91 19.07 -17.70
CA LYS A 362 -17.95 18.06 -17.42
C LYS A 362 -17.46 16.64 -17.12
N LYS A 363 -16.18 16.44 -16.76
CA LYS A 363 -15.62 15.13 -16.40
C LYS A 363 -14.51 15.27 -15.37
N LEU A 364 -14.39 14.31 -14.46
CA LEU A 364 -13.24 14.21 -13.57
C LEU A 364 -12.40 13.00 -14.00
N GLU A 365 -11.13 13.22 -14.31
CA GLU A 365 -10.24 12.18 -14.82
C GLU A 365 -9.15 11.87 -13.80
N ILE A 366 -8.88 10.58 -13.61
CA ILE A 366 -7.69 10.12 -12.88
C ILE A 366 -6.66 9.75 -13.92
N TRP A 367 -5.52 10.44 -13.85
CA TRP A 367 -4.38 10.24 -14.72
C TRP A 367 -3.32 9.39 -14.02
N CYS A 368 -2.53 8.69 -14.82
CA CYS A 368 -1.32 8.03 -14.36
C CYS A 368 -0.18 8.28 -15.35
N ALA A 369 1.03 8.44 -14.82
CA ALA A 369 2.26 8.44 -15.60
C ALA A 369 3.26 7.45 -15.02
N GLU A 370 3.92 6.71 -15.90
CA GLU A 370 5.09 5.91 -15.56
C GLU A 370 6.36 6.68 -15.89
N ILE A 371 7.23 6.81 -14.90
CA ILE A 371 8.44 7.59 -14.94
C ILE A 371 9.62 6.67 -14.66
N SER A 372 10.49 6.49 -15.66
CA SER A 372 11.76 5.82 -15.44
C SER A 372 12.75 6.77 -14.78
N LEU A 373 13.48 6.28 -13.79
CA LEU A 373 14.41 7.06 -12.99
C LEU A 373 15.85 6.63 -13.29
N ARG A 374 16.71 7.60 -13.61
CA ARG A 374 18.12 7.36 -13.92
C ARG A 374 19.01 8.22 -13.04
N TRP A 375 20.05 7.59 -12.50
CA TRP A 375 21.09 8.29 -11.74
C TRP A 375 22.11 8.89 -12.71
N CYS A 376 22.32 10.19 -12.57
CA CYS A 376 23.30 10.93 -13.36
C CYS A 376 24.30 11.60 -12.41
N LYS A 377 25.57 11.66 -12.83
CA LYS A 377 26.60 12.41 -12.12
C LYS A 377 26.98 13.62 -12.97
N ALA A 378 26.48 14.79 -12.63
CA ALA A 378 26.76 16.04 -13.33
C ALA A 378 27.59 16.95 -12.43
N LYS A 379 28.71 17.48 -12.94
CA LYS A 379 29.58 18.45 -12.22
C LYS A 379 30.01 17.99 -10.81
N GLY A 380 30.19 16.67 -10.61
CA GLY A 380 30.58 16.09 -9.33
C GLY A 380 29.44 15.85 -8.33
N GLU A 381 28.22 16.30 -8.65
CA GLU A 381 27.02 16.05 -7.86
C GLU A 381 26.19 14.89 -8.40
N ILE A 382 25.50 14.21 -7.49
CA ILE A 382 24.52 13.17 -7.83
C ILE A 382 23.17 13.85 -8.08
N GLU A 383 22.58 13.53 -9.22
CA GLU A 383 21.26 13.97 -9.68
C GLU A 383 20.42 12.75 -10.10
N ILE A 384 19.10 12.89 -10.03
CA ILE A 384 18.15 11.91 -10.57
C ILE A 384 17.37 12.58 -11.69
N TRP A 385 17.39 11.94 -12.85
CA TRP A 385 16.64 12.34 -14.03
C TRP A 385 15.45 11.39 -14.22
N GLY A 386 14.27 11.97 -14.38
CA GLY A 386 13.05 11.26 -14.73
C GLY A 386 12.77 11.36 -16.22
N LYS A 387 12.31 10.27 -16.83
CA LYS A 387 11.76 10.25 -18.18
C LYS A 387 10.35 9.67 -18.12
N VAL A 388 9.36 10.42 -18.60
CA VAL A 388 7.99 9.93 -18.74
C VAL A 388 7.98 8.89 -19.87
N GLU A 389 7.69 7.63 -19.53
CA GLU A 389 7.56 6.56 -20.51
C GLU A 389 6.16 6.57 -21.16
N TRP A 390 5.13 6.87 -20.36
CA TRP A 390 3.76 7.14 -20.84
C TRP A 390 2.99 7.96 -19.80
N SER A 391 1.90 8.60 -20.23
CA SER A 391 0.99 9.39 -19.38
C SER A 391 -0.41 9.37 -19.98
N GLU A 392 -1.36 8.74 -19.30
CA GLU A 392 -2.71 8.49 -19.83
C GLU A 392 -3.80 8.55 -18.76
N VAL A 393 -5.06 8.65 -19.20
CA VAL A 393 -6.24 8.58 -18.34
C VAL A 393 -6.53 7.12 -17.98
N VAL A 394 -6.53 6.80 -16.69
CA VAL A 394 -6.79 5.43 -16.17
C VAL A 394 -8.23 5.24 -15.67
N MET A 395 -8.96 6.35 -15.45
CA MET A 395 -10.37 6.35 -15.08
C MET A 395 -11.01 7.72 -15.41
N THR A 396 -12.25 7.68 -15.88
CA THR A 396 -13.09 8.87 -16.08
C THR A 396 -14.33 8.73 -15.21
N LEU A 397 -14.65 9.78 -14.44
CA LEU A 397 -15.78 9.88 -13.54
C LEU A 397 -16.70 11.00 -14.01
N ASP A 398 -17.99 10.81 -13.79
CA ASP A 398 -18.97 11.88 -13.96
C ASP A 398 -18.78 12.94 -12.86
N PRO A 399 -18.90 14.23 -13.18
CA PRO A 399 -18.66 15.31 -12.23
C PRO A 399 -19.74 15.31 -11.13
N PRO A 400 -19.39 15.64 -9.88
CA PRO A 400 -20.38 15.74 -8.80
C PRO A 400 -21.40 16.84 -9.12
N CYS A 401 -22.68 16.52 -8.95
CA CYS A 401 -23.82 17.43 -9.14
C CYS A 401 -24.59 17.54 -7.81
N PRO A 402 -24.88 18.71 -7.23
CA PRO A 402 -24.59 20.08 -7.66
C PRO A 402 -23.27 20.67 -7.11
N LEU A 403 -22.77 21.69 -7.81
CA LEU A 403 -21.47 22.34 -7.62
C LEU A 403 -21.44 23.22 -6.34
N LEU A 404 -21.07 22.64 -5.19
CA LEU A 404 -20.44 23.42 -4.13
C LEU A 404 -18.99 23.68 -4.54
N GLN A 405 -18.57 24.95 -4.56
CA GLN A 405 -17.29 25.46 -5.10
C GLN A 405 -16.01 24.78 -4.54
N HIS A 406 -16.11 23.95 -3.51
CA HIS A 406 -14.98 23.44 -2.73
C HIS A 406 -14.78 21.91 -2.80
N GLN A 407 -15.56 21.17 -3.60
CA GLN A 407 -15.46 19.69 -3.71
C GLN A 407 -15.35 19.19 -5.16
N HIS A 408 -14.44 19.75 -5.95
CA HIS A 408 -14.27 19.38 -7.37
C HIS A 408 -13.16 18.36 -7.65
N HIS A 409 -12.45 17.90 -6.62
CA HIS A 409 -11.26 17.05 -6.76
C HIS A 409 -11.42 15.68 -6.10
N CYS A 410 -10.87 14.65 -6.74
CA CYS A 410 -10.81 13.31 -6.15
C CYS A 410 -9.61 13.24 -5.19
N LYS A 411 -9.81 12.74 -3.97
CA LYS A 411 -8.68 12.52 -3.05
C LYS A 411 -8.07 11.15 -3.29
N ILE A 412 -6.79 11.12 -3.64
CA ILE A 412 -6.02 9.86 -3.70
C ILE A 412 -5.41 9.61 -2.31
N LEU A 413 -6.11 8.83 -1.49
CA LEU A 413 -5.74 8.61 -0.09
C LEU A 413 -4.49 7.71 0.02
N HIS A 414 -4.52 6.56 -0.65
CA HIS A 414 -3.46 5.56 -0.59
C HIS A 414 -3.11 5.04 -1.97
N SER A 415 -1.83 4.72 -2.16
CA SER A 415 -1.35 3.93 -3.27
C SER A 415 -0.38 2.89 -2.73
N VAL A 416 -0.61 1.63 -3.09
CA VAL A 416 0.14 0.50 -2.53
C VAL A 416 0.45 -0.49 -3.65
N THR A 417 1.70 -0.95 -3.71
CA THR A 417 2.12 -1.96 -4.70
C THR A 417 2.15 -3.35 -4.05
N LEU A 418 1.53 -4.33 -4.70
CA LEU A 418 1.65 -5.76 -4.41
C LEU A 418 2.31 -6.48 -5.58
N ASN A 419 3.08 -7.52 -5.30
CA ASN A 419 3.63 -8.41 -6.31
C ASN A 419 2.82 -9.72 -6.35
N LEU A 420 1.96 -9.88 -7.36
CA LEU A 420 0.88 -10.88 -7.43
C LEU A 420 1.00 -11.89 -8.57
#